data_AF-A0A7S3I128-F1
#
_entry.id   AF-A0A7S3I128-F1
#
_cell.length_a   1.000
_cell.length_b   1.000
_cell.length_c   1.000
_cell.angle_alpha   90.00
_cell.angle_beta   90.00
_cell.angle_gamma   90.00
#
_symmetry.space_group_name_H-M   'P 1'
#
loop_
_entity.id
_entity.type
_entity.pdbx_description
1 polymer ?
#
loop_
_entity_poly.entity_id
_entity_poly.type
_entity_poly.pdbx_seq_one_letter_code
_entity_poly.pdbx_strand_id
1 'polypeptide(L)'
;MPEGVKANKTKTILQHLSEAWRCWKANIPWKIPGLPVAIENMIIRYVKAKADWWTNATYYNRERIRRGATVDKTVCKKNLGRLTRLYLKAEQERQHNYLKDGPYLTAEEATAIHTKIFHWLEARKFQHIPFPPLNYKNDTKLFVLCLERLKEAYSVKSRLNQSQREELTLIEQAYDNPHEALSRVKRHLLCHRSFKEVGIEFMDLYSHIIPVYDIEPLEKITDAYLDQYLWYEADKRNLFPNWVKPADQ
;
A
#
# COMPACT_ATOMS: atom_id res chain seq x y z
N MET A 1 0.44 -36.06 -28.77
CA MET A 1 -0.31 -37.05 -27.96
C MET A 1 0.02 -38.41 -28.51
N PRO A 2 0.24 -39.45 -27.68
CA PRO A 2 0.47 -40.80 -28.15
C PRO A 2 -0.68 -41.32 -29.03
N GLU A 3 -0.37 -42.27 -29.90
CA GLU A 3 -1.39 -42.96 -30.71
C GLU A 3 -2.46 -43.59 -29.80
N GLY A 4 -3.73 -43.48 -30.20
CA GLY A 4 -4.88 -43.99 -29.43
C GLY A 4 -5.54 -43.01 -28.46
N VAL A 5 -4.99 -41.81 -28.25
CA VAL A 5 -5.62 -40.78 -27.40
C VAL A 5 -6.70 -40.01 -28.18
N LYS A 6 -7.96 -40.07 -27.72
CA LYS A 6 -9.08 -39.32 -28.31
C LYS A 6 -8.81 -37.80 -28.31
N ALA A 7 -9.10 -37.14 -29.44
CA ALA A 7 -8.89 -35.70 -29.66
C ALA A 7 -9.71 -34.76 -28.74
N ASN A 8 -10.65 -35.31 -27.95
CA ASN A 8 -11.59 -34.56 -27.11
C ASN A 8 -10.92 -33.80 -25.95
N LYS A 9 -9.62 -34.01 -25.68
CA LYS A 9 -8.89 -33.38 -24.56
C LYS A 9 -8.33 -31.98 -24.88
N THR A 10 -8.34 -31.54 -26.14
CA THR A 10 -7.75 -30.26 -26.56
C THR A 10 -8.39 -29.06 -25.89
N LYS A 11 -9.73 -29.04 -25.78
CA LYS A 11 -10.47 -27.92 -25.15
C LYS A 11 -10.09 -27.73 -23.68
N THR A 12 -9.98 -28.82 -22.92
CA THR A 12 -9.60 -28.80 -21.51
C THR A 12 -8.16 -28.31 -21.32
N ILE A 13 -7.23 -28.72 -22.19
CA ILE A 13 -5.84 -28.24 -22.14
C ILE A 13 -5.77 -26.73 -22.39
N LEU A 14 -6.56 -26.19 -23.32
CA LEU A 14 -6.63 -24.75 -23.57
C LEU A 14 -7.26 -23.97 -22.40
N GLN A 15 -8.20 -24.57 -21.68
CA GLN A 15 -8.73 -23.99 -20.43
C GLN A 15 -7.63 -23.91 -19.37
N HIS A 16 -6.84 -24.98 -19.18
CA HIS A 16 -5.70 -24.97 -18.26
C HIS A 16 -4.65 -23.93 -18.65
N LEU A 17 -4.35 -23.77 -19.94
CA LEU A 17 -3.44 -22.72 -20.42
C LEU A 17 -3.97 -21.31 -20.08
N SER A 18 -5.27 -21.10 -20.27
CA SER A 18 -5.92 -19.81 -19.97
C SER A 18 -5.90 -19.51 -18.49
N GLU A 19 -6.11 -20.53 -17.64
CA GLU A 19 -6.08 -20.40 -16.19
C GLU A 19 -4.65 -20.18 -15.68
N ALA A 20 -3.67 -20.94 -16.17
CA ALA A 20 -2.26 -20.73 -15.84
C ALA A 20 -1.81 -19.29 -16.15
N TRP A 21 -2.28 -18.71 -17.26
CA TRP A 21 -2.02 -17.30 -17.58
C TRP A 21 -2.68 -16.32 -16.58
N ARG A 22 -3.88 -16.62 -16.08
CA ARG A 22 -4.54 -15.80 -15.04
C ARG A 22 -3.79 -15.90 -13.72
N CYS A 23 -3.42 -17.10 -13.29
CA CYS A 23 -2.61 -17.34 -12.10
C CYS A 23 -1.28 -16.58 -12.17
N TRP A 24 -0.59 -16.63 -13.31
CA TRP A 24 0.65 -15.86 -13.51
C TRP A 24 0.46 -14.36 -13.31
N LYS A 25 -0.62 -13.76 -13.87
CA LYS A 25 -0.95 -12.34 -13.70
C LYS A 25 -1.37 -11.96 -12.28
N ALA A 26 -1.86 -12.92 -11.50
CA ALA A 26 -2.28 -12.75 -10.11
C ALA A 26 -1.17 -13.11 -9.10
N ASN A 27 -0.01 -13.58 -9.59
CA ASN A 27 1.06 -14.15 -8.78
C ASN A 27 0.66 -15.35 -7.91
N ILE A 28 -0.33 -16.12 -8.35
CA ILE A 28 -0.78 -17.32 -7.65
C ILE A 28 0.00 -18.51 -8.20
N PRO A 29 0.60 -19.36 -7.35
CA PRO A 29 1.22 -20.61 -7.79
C PRO A 29 0.19 -21.49 -8.52
N TRP A 30 0.50 -21.83 -9.76
CA TRP A 30 -0.36 -22.71 -10.56
C TRP A 30 0.18 -24.14 -10.49
N LYS A 31 -0.54 -25.02 -9.80
CA LYS A 31 -0.24 -26.45 -9.73
C LYS A 31 -1.55 -27.24 -9.78
N ILE A 32 -1.62 -28.22 -10.67
CA ILE A 32 -2.82 -29.06 -10.85
C ILE A 32 -2.48 -30.51 -10.49
N PRO A 33 -3.12 -31.08 -9.46
CA PRO A 33 -2.97 -32.49 -9.12
C PRO A 33 -3.35 -33.40 -10.29
N GLY A 34 -2.51 -34.39 -10.60
CA GLY A 34 -2.80 -35.40 -11.63
C GLY A 34 -2.66 -34.93 -13.08
N LEU A 35 -2.18 -33.70 -13.33
CA LEU A 35 -1.90 -33.26 -14.70
C LEU A 35 -0.62 -33.94 -15.22
N PRO A 36 -0.61 -34.51 -16.45
CA PRO A 36 0.60 -35.08 -17.02
C PRO A 36 1.71 -34.04 -17.18
N VAL A 37 2.93 -34.38 -16.72
CA VAL A 37 4.09 -33.48 -16.69
C VAL A 37 4.42 -32.89 -18.08
N ALA A 38 4.24 -33.67 -19.15
CA ALA A 38 4.45 -33.19 -20.52
C ALA A 38 3.49 -32.04 -20.89
N ILE A 39 2.23 -32.10 -20.44
CA ILE A 39 1.23 -31.05 -20.67
C ILE A 39 1.52 -29.84 -19.77
N GLU A 40 1.87 -30.09 -18.50
CA GLU A 40 2.26 -29.05 -17.55
C GLU A 40 3.44 -28.22 -18.09
N ASN A 41 4.51 -28.88 -18.52
CA ASN A 41 5.70 -28.24 -19.09
C ASN A 41 5.39 -27.46 -20.38
N MET A 42 4.53 -28.01 -21.25
CA MET A 42 4.08 -27.31 -22.45
C MET A 42 3.34 -26.01 -22.06
N ILE A 43 2.41 -26.07 -21.11
CA ILE A 43 1.65 -24.89 -20.64
C ILE A 43 2.61 -23.86 -20.04
N ILE A 44 3.52 -24.27 -19.14
CA ILE A 44 4.49 -23.37 -18.52
C ILE A 44 5.35 -22.67 -19.57
N ARG A 45 5.81 -23.39 -20.61
CA ARG A 45 6.58 -22.81 -21.71
C ARG A 45 5.81 -21.72 -22.45
N TYR A 46 4.55 -21.97 -22.82
CA TYR A 46 3.73 -20.97 -23.51
C TYR A 46 3.32 -19.80 -22.62
N VAL A 47 3.07 -20.03 -21.33
CA VAL A 47 2.83 -18.98 -20.34
C VAL A 47 4.04 -18.08 -20.21
N LYS A 48 5.25 -18.65 -20.13
CA LYS A 48 6.51 -17.88 -20.09
C LYS A 48 6.71 -17.06 -21.35
N ALA A 49 6.56 -17.65 -22.55
CA ALA A 49 6.69 -16.92 -23.80
C ALA A 49 5.70 -15.73 -23.88
N LYS A 50 4.46 -15.94 -23.43
CA LYS A 50 3.44 -14.88 -23.37
C LYS A 50 3.77 -13.81 -22.32
N ALA A 51 4.31 -14.21 -21.17
CA ALA A 51 4.77 -13.30 -20.14
C ALA A 51 5.90 -12.39 -20.64
N ASP A 52 6.90 -12.96 -21.31
CA ASP A 52 8.03 -12.20 -21.87
C ASP A 52 7.55 -11.16 -22.89
N TRP A 53 6.69 -11.57 -23.82
CA TRP A 53 6.04 -10.64 -24.77
C TRP A 53 5.24 -9.54 -24.05
N TRP A 54 4.43 -9.91 -23.06
CA TRP A 54 3.56 -8.98 -22.34
C TRP A 54 4.37 -7.95 -21.55
N THR A 55 5.46 -8.37 -20.92
CA THR A 55 6.38 -7.51 -20.15
C THR A 55 7.16 -6.57 -21.07
N ASN A 56 7.74 -7.08 -22.16
CA ASN A 56 8.45 -6.27 -23.15
C ASN A 56 7.54 -5.19 -23.76
N ALA A 57 6.32 -5.57 -24.14
CA ALA A 57 5.33 -4.61 -24.62
C ALA A 57 4.93 -3.57 -23.55
N THR A 58 4.99 -3.93 -22.27
CA THR A 58 4.72 -2.98 -21.17
C THR A 58 5.81 -1.93 -21.07
N TYR A 59 7.08 -2.34 -21.06
CA TYR A 59 8.21 -1.41 -20.99
C TYR A 59 8.34 -0.54 -22.23
N TYR A 60 8.13 -1.10 -23.42
CA TYR A 60 8.12 -0.34 -24.67
C TYR A 60 7.08 0.80 -24.63
N ASN A 61 5.85 0.49 -24.24
CA ASN A 61 4.80 1.51 -24.14
C ASN A 61 5.08 2.50 -23.00
N ARG A 62 5.67 2.06 -21.89
CA ARG A 62 6.02 2.97 -20.79
C ARG A 62 7.02 4.02 -21.25
N GLU A 63 8.04 3.62 -21.99
CA GLU A 63 9.04 4.55 -22.50
C GLU A 63 8.46 5.53 -23.54
N ARG A 64 7.53 5.06 -24.39
CA ARG A 64 6.80 5.96 -25.31
C ARG A 64 5.97 7.01 -24.57
N ILE A 65 5.26 6.61 -23.51
CA ILE A 65 4.48 7.52 -22.66
C ILE A 65 5.41 8.53 -22.00
N ARG A 66 6.52 8.07 -21.42
CA ARG A 66 7.52 8.92 -20.74
C ARG A 66 8.12 9.98 -21.66
N ARG A 67 8.34 9.64 -22.94
CA ARG A 67 8.88 10.57 -23.96
C ARG A 67 7.83 11.53 -24.55
N GLY A 68 6.56 11.40 -24.19
CA GLY A 68 5.49 12.20 -24.77
C GLY A 68 5.17 11.86 -26.23
N ALA A 69 5.46 10.62 -26.67
CA ALA A 69 5.04 10.19 -28.00
C ALA A 69 3.50 10.10 -28.10
N THR A 70 2.96 10.15 -29.31
CA THR A 70 1.52 9.97 -29.54
C THR A 70 1.09 8.57 -29.11
N VAL A 71 0.31 8.50 -28.02
CA VAL A 71 -0.19 7.25 -27.42
C VAL A 71 -1.67 7.45 -27.05
N ASP A 72 -2.51 6.49 -27.40
CA ASP A 72 -3.93 6.51 -27.03
C ASP A 72 -4.10 6.40 -25.50
N LYS A 73 -5.08 7.12 -24.96
CA LYS A 73 -5.52 7.05 -23.56
C LYS A 73 -5.79 5.61 -23.11
N THR A 74 -6.30 4.75 -23.98
CA THR A 74 -6.54 3.34 -23.64
C THR A 74 -5.23 2.57 -23.39
N VAL A 75 -4.16 2.93 -24.09
CA VAL A 75 -2.82 2.35 -23.92
C VAL A 75 -2.22 2.82 -22.60
N CYS A 76 -2.36 4.10 -22.23
CA CYS A 76 -1.90 4.61 -20.92
C CYS A 76 -2.58 3.86 -19.77
N LYS A 77 -3.92 3.73 -19.79
CA LYS A 77 -4.67 2.99 -18.76
C LYS A 77 -4.26 1.52 -18.67
N LYS A 78 -4.10 0.86 -19.83
CA LYS A 78 -3.63 -0.53 -19.88
C LYS A 78 -2.21 -0.62 -19.31
N ASN A 79 -1.30 0.26 -19.72
CA ASN A 79 0.09 0.28 -19.28
C ASN A 79 0.21 0.41 -17.76
N LEU A 80 -0.54 1.35 -17.16
CA LEU A 80 -0.63 1.51 -15.71
C LEU A 80 -1.04 0.20 -15.03
N GLY A 81 -2.15 -0.42 -15.46
CA GLY A 81 -2.61 -1.69 -14.90
C GLY A 81 -1.62 -2.86 -15.10
N ARG A 82 -0.77 -2.81 -16.13
CA ARG A 82 0.32 -3.79 -16.32
C ARG A 82 1.46 -3.54 -15.34
N LEU A 83 1.90 -2.30 -15.20
CA LEU A 83 2.99 -1.91 -14.29
C LEU A 83 2.62 -2.15 -12.84
N THR A 84 1.38 -1.86 -12.42
CA THR A 84 0.87 -2.20 -11.08
C THR A 84 1.01 -3.69 -10.79
N ARG A 85 0.68 -4.57 -11.74
CA ARG A 85 0.84 -6.03 -11.56
C ARG A 85 2.30 -6.45 -11.47
N LEU A 86 3.17 -5.88 -12.30
CA LEU A 86 4.60 -6.16 -12.25
C LEU A 86 5.21 -5.72 -10.92
N TYR A 87 4.84 -4.52 -10.45
CA TYR A 87 5.26 -4.00 -9.16
C TYR A 87 4.84 -4.92 -8.02
N LEU A 88 3.56 -5.30 -7.95
CA LEU A 88 3.05 -6.16 -6.87
C LEU A 88 3.68 -7.56 -6.89
N LYS A 89 3.97 -8.12 -8.07
CA LYS A 89 4.72 -9.38 -8.20
C LYS A 89 6.12 -9.26 -7.61
N ALA A 90 6.84 -8.18 -7.94
CA ALA A 90 8.17 -7.92 -7.42
C ALA A 90 8.16 -7.64 -5.91
N GLU A 91 7.14 -6.93 -5.42
CA GLU A 91 6.99 -6.61 -3.99
C GLU A 91 6.68 -7.86 -3.15
N GLN A 92 5.83 -8.76 -3.65
CA GLN A 92 5.58 -10.06 -2.99
C GLN A 92 6.85 -10.92 -2.93
N GLU A 93 7.63 -10.94 -4.00
CA GLU A 93 8.93 -11.63 -4.04
C GLU A 93 9.92 -11.00 -3.05
N ARG A 94 10.00 -9.67 -2.98
CA ARG A 94 10.85 -8.94 -2.04
C ARG A 94 10.51 -9.27 -0.58
N GLN A 95 9.22 -9.35 -0.25
CA GLN A 95 8.74 -9.71 1.09
C GLN A 95 9.00 -11.18 1.42
N HIS A 96 8.80 -12.09 0.44
CA HIS A 96 9.12 -13.49 0.60
C HIS A 96 10.62 -13.71 0.89
N ASN A 97 11.48 -13.04 0.11
CA ASN A 97 12.93 -13.13 0.28
C ASN A 97 13.39 -12.57 1.63
N TYR A 98 12.79 -11.48 2.12
CA TYR A 98 13.08 -10.98 3.46
C TYR A 98 12.78 -12.01 4.57
N LEU A 99 11.65 -12.72 4.48
CA LEU A 99 11.30 -13.77 5.46
C LEU A 99 12.19 -15.01 5.34
N LYS A 100 12.65 -15.31 4.12
CA LYS A 100 13.50 -16.46 3.83
C LYS A 100 14.95 -16.23 4.25
N ASP A 101 15.50 -15.08 3.89
CA ASP A 101 16.91 -14.72 4.09
C ASP A 101 17.15 -14.15 5.50
N GLY A 102 16.08 -13.63 6.13
CA GLY A 102 16.12 -12.97 7.42
C GLY A 102 16.34 -11.46 7.32
N PRO A 103 16.42 -10.77 8.47
CA PRO A 103 16.62 -9.33 8.51
C PRO A 103 17.95 -8.92 7.86
N TYR A 104 17.91 -7.93 6.96
CA TYR A 104 19.12 -7.38 6.34
C TYR A 104 19.98 -6.53 7.30
N LEU A 105 19.39 -6.11 8.43
CA LEU A 105 20.09 -5.39 9.49
C LEU A 105 20.65 -6.41 10.49
N THR A 106 21.95 -6.38 10.71
CA THR A 106 22.58 -7.27 11.70
C THR A 106 22.27 -6.80 13.13
N ALA A 107 22.36 -7.72 14.09
CA ALA A 107 22.13 -7.39 15.50
C ALA A 107 23.11 -6.32 16.02
N GLU A 108 24.38 -6.40 15.59
CA GLU A 108 25.41 -5.42 15.98
C GLU A 108 25.10 -4.02 15.45
N GLU A 109 24.72 -3.91 14.17
CA GLU A 109 24.30 -2.63 13.58
C GLU A 109 23.04 -2.08 14.27
N ALA A 110 22.06 -2.95 14.56
CA ALA A 110 20.85 -2.57 15.26
C ALA A 110 21.15 -2.00 16.66
N THR A 111 22.03 -2.68 17.42
CA THR A 111 22.49 -2.18 18.73
C THR A 111 23.21 -0.84 18.58
N ALA A 112 24.12 -0.71 17.60
CA ALA A 112 24.84 0.54 17.36
C ALA A 112 23.90 1.71 17.00
N ILE A 113 22.90 1.48 16.14
CA ILE A 113 21.87 2.49 15.81
C ILE A 113 21.08 2.87 17.06
N HIS A 114 20.63 1.88 17.84
CA HIS A 114 19.85 2.11 19.06
C HIS A 114 20.63 2.93 20.09
N THR A 115 21.89 2.57 20.36
CA THR A 115 22.78 3.29 21.29
C THR A 115 23.01 4.73 20.84
N LYS A 116 23.21 4.97 19.53
CA LYS A 116 23.35 6.34 18.99
C LYS A 116 22.10 7.18 19.20
N ILE A 117 20.91 6.62 18.92
CA ILE A 117 19.63 7.32 19.15
C ILE A 117 19.45 7.60 20.65
N PHE A 118 19.75 6.65 21.51
CA PHE A 118 19.67 6.81 22.96
C PHE A 118 20.52 7.99 23.45
N HIS A 119 21.82 7.99 23.13
CA HIS A 119 22.72 9.07 23.55
C HIS A 119 22.33 10.43 22.94
N TRP A 120 21.81 10.45 21.72
CA TRP A 120 21.28 11.68 21.10
C TRP A 120 20.11 12.26 21.89
N LEU A 121 19.12 11.43 22.26
CA LEU A 121 17.96 11.85 23.02
C LEU A 121 18.34 12.24 24.47
N GLU A 122 19.25 11.49 25.09
CA GLU A 122 19.80 11.78 26.42
C GLU A 122 20.53 13.12 26.47
N ALA A 123 21.43 13.38 25.52
CA ALA A 123 22.17 14.64 25.43
C ALA A 123 21.25 15.86 25.29
N ARG A 124 20.11 15.67 24.60
CA ARG A 124 19.07 16.70 24.44
C ARG A 124 18.07 16.75 25.60
N LYS A 125 18.24 15.90 26.62
CA LYS A 125 17.34 15.76 27.77
C LYS A 125 15.88 15.58 27.32
N PHE A 126 15.69 14.82 26.24
CA PHE A 126 14.38 14.62 25.64
C PHE A 126 13.46 13.87 26.60
N GLN A 127 12.25 14.39 26.81
CA GLN A 127 11.19 13.70 27.54
C GLN A 127 10.30 12.97 26.55
N HIS A 128 10.03 11.68 26.78
CA HIS A 128 9.18 10.90 25.87
C HIS A 128 7.79 11.54 25.71
N ILE A 129 7.17 11.33 24.54
CA ILE A 129 5.80 11.76 24.28
C ILE A 129 4.87 10.81 25.06
N PRO A 130 4.03 11.31 25.99
CA PRO A 130 3.12 10.45 26.74
C PRO A 130 1.96 9.98 25.84
N PHE A 131 1.25 8.95 26.28
CA PHE A 131 -0.04 8.60 25.68
C PHE A 131 -1.03 9.78 25.86
N PRO A 132 -1.91 10.09 24.89
CA PRO A 132 -2.90 11.16 25.02
C PRO A 132 -3.77 10.94 26.27
N PRO A 133 -3.67 11.79 27.31
CA PRO A 133 -4.40 11.55 28.56
C PRO A 133 -5.90 11.71 28.35
N LEU A 134 -6.74 11.10 29.19
CA LEU A 134 -8.20 11.17 29.05
C LEU A 134 -8.72 12.61 28.94
N ASN A 135 -8.22 13.49 29.80
CA ASN A 135 -8.57 14.90 29.85
C ASN A 135 -7.42 15.77 29.32
N TYR A 136 -7.13 15.69 28.03
CA TYR A 136 -6.08 16.49 27.41
C TYR A 136 -6.62 17.84 26.92
N LYS A 137 -5.98 18.93 27.34
CA LYS A 137 -6.44 20.31 27.07
C LYS A 137 -6.59 20.63 25.57
N ASN A 138 -5.75 20.04 24.71
CA ASN A 138 -5.73 20.36 23.29
C ASN A 138 -6.46 19.32 22.42
N ASP A 139 -7.07 18.29 23.01
CA ASP A 139 -7.67 17.18 22.26
C ASP A 139 -8.66 17.65 21.20
N THR A 140 -9.65 18.45 21.61
CA THR A 140 -10.68 18.93 20.70
C THR A 140 -10.09 19.76 19.57
N LYS A 141 -9.04 20.56 19.84
CA LYS A 141 -8.40 21.39 18.81
C LYS A 141 -7.67 20.54 17.78
N LEU A 142 -6.86 19.58 18.24
CA LEU A 142 -6.16 18.63 17.36
C LEU A 142 -7.14 17.79 16.55
N PHE A 143 -8.26 17.40 17.17
CA PHE A 143 -9.29 16.62 16.53
C PHE A 143 -10.04 17.41 15.45
N VAL A 144 -10.35 18.68 15.69
CA VAL A 144 -10.95 19.54 14.65
C VAL A 144 -10.00 19.68 13.45
N LEU A 145 -8.71 19.94 13.69
CA LEU A 145 -7.71 20.03 12.62
C LEU A 145 -7.61 18.73 11.80
N CYS A 146 -7.67 17.56 12.46
CA CYS A 146 -7.60 16.29 11.75
C CYS A 146 -8.86 16.04 10.88
N LEU A 147 -10.04 16.37 11.39
CA LEU A 147 -11.30 16.23 10.64
C LEU A 147 -11.36 17.18 9.45
N GLU A 148 -10.84 18.41 9.59
CA GLU A 148 -10.74 19.38 8.49
C GLU A 148 -9.86 18.82 7.36
N ARG A 149 -8.66 18.34 7.70
CA ARG A 149 -7.72 17.73 6.72
C ARG A 149 -8.32 16.53 5.99
N LEU A 150 -9.10 15.69 6.68
CA LEU A 150 -9.77 14.55 6.05
C LEU A 150 -10.90 14.99 5.12
N LYS A 151 -11.67 16.01 5.51
CA LYS A 151 -12.76 16.58 4.70
C LYS A 151 -12.25 17.26 3.43
N GLU A 152 -11.11 17.95 3.50
CA GLU A 152 -10.50 18.65 2.36
C GLU A 152 -10.23 17.73 1.16
N ALA A 153 -9.87 16.47 1.41
CA ALA A 153 -9.62 15.46 0.36
C ALA A 153 -10.82 15.20 -0.57
N TYR A 154 -12.03 15.59 -0.15
CA TYR A 154 -13.28 15.37 -0.87
C TYR A 154 -13.92 16.65 -1.42
N SER A 155 -13.37 17.83 -1.10
CA SER A 155 -13.92 19.13 -1.48
C SER A 155 -14.05 19.35 -2.99
N VAL A 156 -13.13 18.79 -3.78
CA VAL A 156 -13.07 18.98 -5.24
C VAL A 156 -13.79 17.85 -6.02
N LYS A 157 -14.20 16.76 -5.35
CA LYS A 157 -14.75 15.58 -6.04
C LYS A 157 -16.24 15.73 -6.32
N SER A 158 -16.61 15.75 -7.61
CA SER A 158 -18.02 15.79 -8.04
C SER A 158 -18.77 14.47 -7.81
N ARG A 159 -18.07 13.32 -7.77
CA ARG A 159 -18.69 12.00 -7.58
C ARG A 159 -17.96 11.23 -6.49
N LEU A 160 -18.72 10.74 -5.52
CA LEU A 160 -18.24 9.98 -4.38
C LEU A 160 -18.66 8.52 -4.49
N ASN A 161 -17.72 7.61 -4.26
CA ASN A 161 -18.01 6.18 -4.10
C ASN A 161 -18.60 5.88 -2.72
N GLN A 162 -18.94 4.62 -2.44
CA GLN A 162 -19.57 4.23 -1.18
C GLN A 162 -18.64 4.48 0.03
N SER A 163 -17.39 4.01 -0.02
CA SER A 163 -16.39 4.19 1.06
C SER A 163 -16.17 5.67 1.41
N GLN A 164 -16.13 6.54 0.40
CA GLN A 164 -15.95 7.99 0.59
C GLN A 164 -17.18 8.65 1.23
N ARG A 165 -18.40 8.17 0.95
CA ARG A 165 -19.61 8.65 1.64
C ARG A 165 -19.61 8.20 3.09
N GLU A 166 -19.25 6.95 3.35
CA GLU A 166 -19.11 6.42 4.70
C GLU A 166 -18.07 7.22 5.51
N GLU A 167 -16.94 7.57 4.91
CA GLU A 167 -15.94 8.44 5.53
C GLU A 167 -16.51 9.82 5.90
N LEU A 168 -17.22 10.47 4.98
CA LEU A 168 -17.84 11.77 5.27
C LEU A 168 -18.88 11.68 6.38
N THR A 169 -19.71 10.64 6.38
CA THR A 169 -20.68 10.40 7.46
C THR A 169 -19.98 10.20 8.81
N LEU A 170 -18.87 9.47 8.84
CA LEU A 170 -18.08 9.28 10.07
C LEU A 170 -17.44 10.59 10.55
N ILE A 171 -16.98 11.44 9.63
CA ILE A 171 -16.44 12.77 9.93
C ILE A 171 -17.54 13.67 10.50
N GLU A 172 -18.72 13.71 9.89
CA GLU A 172 -19.87 14.48 10.38
C GLU A 172 -20.29 14.04 11.78
N GLN A 173 -20.42 12.73 12.01
CA GLN A 173 -20.70 12.19 13.35
C GLN A 173 -19.62 12.56 14.38
N ALA A 174 -18.35 12.63 13.95
CA ALA A 174 -17.25 13.03 14.81
C ALA A 174 -17.27 14.52 15.16
N TYR A 175 -17.82 15.38 14.29
CA TYR A 175 -18.08 16.79 14.60
C TYR A 175 -19.26 16.95 15.56
N ASP A 176 -20.33 16.16 15.38
CA ASP A 176 -21.53 16.24 16.21
C ASP A 176 -21.27 15.75 17.65
N ASN A 177 -20.47 14.68 17.82
CA ASN A 177 -20.11 14.13 19.12
C ASN A 177 -18.59 13.88 19.25
N PRO A 178 -17.77 14.94 19.44
CA PRO A 178 -16.32 14.82 19.46
C PRO A 178 -15.79 14.04 20.66
N HIS A 179 -16.48 14.08 21.81
CA HIS A 179 -16.06 13.35 23.01
C HIS A 179 -16.16 11.83 22.84
N GLU A 180 -17.26 11.35 22.27
CA GLU A 180 -17.42 9.93 21.95
C GLU A 180 -16.43 9.47 20.88
N ALA A 181 -16.25 10.27 19.83
CA ALA A 181 -15.31 9.96 18.76
C ALA A 181 -13.86 9.89 19.27
N LEU A 182 -13.44 10.84 20.13
CA LEU A 182 -12.12 10.82 20.78
C LEU A 182 -11.94 9.62 21.71
N SER A 183 -12.97 9.25 22.48
CA SER A 183 -12.94 8.04 23.31
C SER A 183 -12.72 6.79 22.46
N ARG A 184 -13.40 6.69 21.30
CA ARG A 184 -13.21 5.61 20.33
C ARG A 184 -11.79 5.58 19.76
N VAL A 185 -11.26 6.74 19.35
CA VAL A 185 -9.87 6.87 18.85
C VAL A 185 -8.86 6.38 19.90
N LYS A 186 -8.95 6.87 21.14
CA LYS A 186 -8.04 6.44 22.22
C LYS A 186 -8.18 4.94 22.53
N ARG A 187 -9.40 4.40 22.50
CA ARG A 187 -9.64 2.96 22.64
C ARG A 187 -8.96 2.15 21.53
N HIS A 188 -9.01 2.62 20.29
CA HIS A 188 -8.30 1.97 19.18
C HIS A 188 -6.78 1.98 19.40
N LEU A 189 -6.21 3.12 19.81
CA LEU A 189 -4.78 3.22 20.13
C LEU A 189 -4.35 2.22 21.22
N LEU A 190 -5.19 2.03 22.25
CA LEU A 190 -4.90 1.09 23.34
C LEU A 190 -5.02 -0.37 22.90
N CYS A 191 -6.10 -0.74 22.23
CA CYS A 191 -6.51 -2.14 22.09
C CYS A 191 -6.19 -2.75 20.71
N HIS A 192 -6.17 -1.97 19.63
CA HIS A 192 -6.09 -2.52 18.29
C HIS A 192 -4.63 -2.80 17.88
N ARG A 193 -4.36 -4.03 17.44
CA ARG A 193 -3.04 -4.47 16.93
C ARG A 193 -3.13 -5.24 15.61
N SER A 194 -4.34 -5.44 15.11
CA SER A 194 -4.65 -6.04 13.82
C SER A 194 -5.63 -5.11 13.11
N PHE A 195 -5.38 -4.85 11.83
CA PHE A 195 -6.05 -3.83 11.03
C PHE A 195 -6.62 -4.48 9.77
N LYS A 196 -7.53 -3.78 9.09
CA LYS A 196 -8.05 -4.26 7.80
C LYS A 196 -7.00 -4.16 6.70
N GLU A 197 -7.27 -4.81 5.58
CA GLU A 197 -6.41 -4.71 4.40
C GLU A 197 -6.41 -3.28 3.84
N VAL A 198 -5.24 -2.85 3.37
CA VAL A 198 -5.07 -1.53 2.75
C VAL A 198 -5.08 -1.73 1.24
N GLY A 199 -5.98 -1.02 0.56
CA GLY A 199 -6.03 -0.99 -0.89
C GLY A 199 -4.82 -0.26 -1.46
N ILE A 200 -4.37 -0.66 -2.65
CA ILE A 200 -3.30 0.04 -3.38
C ILE A 200 -3.71 0.29 -4.81
N GLU A 201 -3.64 1.55 -5.20
CA GLU A 201 -3.75 2.03 -6.56
C GLU A 201 -2.48 2.78 -6.94
N PHE A 202 -2.39 3.21 -8.20
CA PHE A 202 -1.24 3.94 -8.68
C PHE A 202 -1.68 5.18 -9.45
N MET A 203 -1.13 6.32 -9.07
CA MET A 203 -1.28 7.57 -9.81
C MET A 203 -0.16 7.65 -10.86
N ASP A 204 -0.55 7.76 -12.13
CA ASP A 204 0.41 7.91 -13.23
C ASP A 204 0.69 9.39 -13.49
N LEU A 205 1.92 9.82 -13.24
CA LEU A 205 2.42 11.16 -13.58
C LEU A 205 3.16 11.18 -14.92
N TYR A 206 2.95 10.14 -15.75
CA TYR A 206 3.54 9.86 -17.07
C TYR A 206 5.06 9.66 -17.08
N SER A 207 5.80 10.34 -16.21
CA SER A 207 7.23 10.19 -15.98
C SER A 207 7.51 9.05 -15.00
N HIS A 208 6.88 9.12 -13.84
CA HIS A 208 6.92 8.10 -12.78
C HIS A 208 5.50 7.79 -12.31
N ILE A 209 5.39 6.78 -11.44
CA ILE A 209 4.12 6.29 -10.93
C ILE A 209 4.21 6.27 -9.41
N ILE A 210 3.19 6.79 -8.73
CA ILE A 210 3.16 6.92 -7.28
C ILE A 210 2.10 5.96 -6.72
N PRO A 211 2.42 5.14 -5.71
CA PRO A 211 1.41 4.33 -5.03
C PRO A 211 0.46 5.23 -4.23
N VAL A 212 -0.83 4.93 -4.31
CA VAL A 212 -1.90 5.58 -3.54
C VAL A 212 -2.57 4.50 -2.69
N TYR A 213 -2.52 4.68 -1.38
CA TYR A 213 -3.08 3.73 -0.42
C TYR A 213 -4.51 4.13 -0.04
N ASP A 214 -5.40 3.16 0.01
CA ASP A 214 -6.79 3.31 0.46
C ASP A 214 -6.96 2.58 1.79
N ILE A 215 -7.18 3.35 2.86
CA ILE A 215 -7.23 2.87 4.25
C ILE A 215 -8.68 2.95 4.73
N GLU A 216 -9.08 2.05 5.62
CA GLU A 216 -10.43 2.06 6.19
C GLU A 216 -10.75 3.44 6.84
N PRO A 217 -11.93 4.04 6.58
CA PRO A 217 -12.28 5.36 7.11
C PRO A 217 -12.13 5.54 8.62
N LEU A 218 -12.47 4.52 9.41
CA LEU A 218 -12.38 4.58 10.87
C LEU A 218 -10.92 4.54 11.37
N GLU A 219 -10.08 3.76 10.70
CA GLU A 219 -8.64 3.71 10.94
C GLU A 219 -8.01 5.06 10.55
N LYS A 220 -8.40 5.62 9.39
CA LYS A 220 -7.95 6.96 8.93
C LYS A 220 -8.21 8.07 9.93
N ILE A 221 -9.38 8.12 10.58
CA ILE A 221 -9.66 9.13 11.61
C ILE A 221 -8.72 8.97 12.82
N THR A 222 -8.46 7.72 13.22
CA THR A 222 -7.57 7.41 14.35
C THR A 222 -6.13 7.83 14.01
N ASP A 223 -5.66 7.49 12.81
CA ASP A 223 -4.32 7.83 12.32
C ASP A 223 -4.14 9.33 12.15
N ALA A 224 -5.16 10.03 11.63
CA ALA A 224 -5.11 11.48 11.46
C ALA A 224 -5.01 12.21 12.82
N TYR A 225 -5.75 11.75 13.82
CA TYR A 225 -5.60 12.29 15.18
C TYR A 225 -4.21 11.99 15.76
N LEU A 226 -3.71 10.76 15.57
CA LEU A 226 -2.38 10.38 16.06
C LEU A 226 -1.26 11.19 15.40
N ASP A 227 -1.35 11.44 14.09
CA ASP A 227 -0.46 12.31 13.33
C ASP A 227 -0.43 13.72 13.94
N GLN A 228 -1.60 14.35 14.11
CA GLN A 228 -1.69 15.69 14.72
C GLN A 228 -1.12 15.72 16.15
N TYR A 229 -1.42 14.72 16.96
CA TYR A 229 -0.91 14.63 18.33
C TYR A 229 0.62 14.48 18.37
N LEU A 230 1.17 13.58 17.56
CA LEU A 230 2.61 13.33 17.52
C LEU A 230 3.37 14.56 17.01
N TRP A 231 2.92 15.22 15.95
CA TRP A 231 3.56 16.45 15.46
C TRP A 231 3.54 17.56 16.49
N TYR A 232 2.38 17.79 17.12
CA TYR A 232 2.25 18.82 18.15
C TYR A 232 3.17 18.57 19.36
N GLU A 233 3.19 17.34 19.88
CA GLU A 233 4.01 17.01 21.06
C GLU A 233 5.50 16.88 20.73
N ALA A 234 5.85 16.50 19.49
CA ALA A 234 7.22 16.45 18.98
C ALA A 234 7.82 17.85 18.85
N ASP A 235 7.10 18.79 18.25
CA ASP A 235 7.54 20.18 18.10
C ASP A 235 7.67 20.87 19.47
N LYS A 236 6.68 20.70 20.35
CA LYS A 236 6.72 21.22 21.72
C LYS A 236 7.93 20.73 22.53
N ARG A 237 8.46 19.55 22.20
CA ARG A 237 9.67 18.96 22.84
C ARG A 237 10.94 19.17 22.02
N ASN A 238 10.87 19.92 20.93
CA ASN A 238 11.96 20.13 19.98
C ASN A 238 12.57 18.80 19.50
N LEU A 239 11.77 17.76 19.25
CA LEU A 239 12.29 16.45 18.85
C LEU A 239 13.15 16.53 17.58
N PHE A 240 12.67 17.26 16.58
CA PHE A 240 13.37 17.42 15.30
C PHE A 240 14.32 18.63 15.33
N PRO A 241 15.60 18.46 14.98
CA PRO A 241 16.53 19.58 14.81
C PRO A 241 16.21 20.42 13.55
N ASN A 242 16.69 21.67 13.52
CA ASN A 242 16.41 22.64 12.44
C ASN A 242 16.89 22.22 11.03
N TRP A 243 17.83 21.27 10.94
CA TRP A 243 18.30 20.75 9.64
C TRP A 243 17.37 19.69 9.05
N VAL A 244 16.39 19.18 9.80
CA VAL A 244 15.36 18.29 9.28
C VAL A 244 14.37 19.14 8.49
N LYS A 245 14.27 18.88 7.18
CA LYS A 245 13.37 19.57 6.25
C LYS A 245 12.55 18.53 5.48
N PRO A 246 11.30 18.86 5.05
CA PRO A 246 10.60 20.13 5.19
C PRO A 246 10.20 20.45 6.64
N ALA A 247 10.18 21.75 7.00
CA ALA A 247 9.72 22.25 8.29
C ALA A 247 8.80 23.46 8.05
N ASP A 248 7.96 23.78 9.03
CA ASP A 248 6.95 24.85 8.91
C ASP A 248 7.57 26.28 8.94
N GLN A 249 8.85 26.40 9.35
CA GLN A 249 9.66 27.63 9.35
C GLN A 249 10.60 27.73 8.15
#